data_AF-Q4TFQ4-F1
#
_entry.id   AF-Q4TFQ4-F1
#
_cell.length_a   1.000
_cell.length_b   1.000
_cell.length_c   1.000
_cell.angle_alpha   90.00
_cell.angle_beta   90.00
_cell.angle_gamma   90.00
#
_symmetry.space_group_name_H-M   'P 1'
#
loop_
_entity.id
_entity.type
_entity.pdbx_description
1 polymer ?
#
loop_
_entity_poly.entity_id
_entity_poly.type
_entity_poly.pdbx_seq_one_letter_code
_entity_poly.pdbx_strand_id
1 'polypeptide(L)'
;TGAAGYQQVLQVDLEMNALLGPQWSQEVTWQLEYPSQTVTPEVTTLIHLAQQHLGGIVALAMDTELLNTAVLTGRSVAVPVKVVAVAADGAVADVTESAECRATDEHVIKVSERCDFVYVDGSETRGSGRAVLNFTYSYLSAQLRVSVWAPRLPLRIQVSDPELNQIKGWRVPLS
;
A
#
# COMPACT_ATOMS: atom_id res chain seq x y z
N THR A 1 -23.31 1.84 55.87
CA THR A 1 -22.83 0.64 55.16
C THR A 1 -21.87 1.11 54.10
N GLY A 2 -20.56 1.07 54.39
CA GLY A 2 -19.53 1.59 53.49
C GLY A 2 -19.31 0.63 52.33
N ALA A 3 -19.42 1.13 51.08
CA ALA A 3 -18.99 0.40 49.91
C ALA A 3 -17.48 0.20 50.00
N ALA A 4 -17.02 -1.06 49.96
CA ALA A 4 -15.59 -1.35 49.88
C ALA A 4 -15.06 -0.75 48.56
N GLY A 5 -14.18 0.24 48.68
CA GLY A 5 -13.51 0.83 47.53
C GLY A 5 -12.56 -0.18 46.92
N TYR A 6 -12.69 -0.44 45.63
CA TYR A 6 -11.71 -1.25 44.91
C TYR A 6 -10.37 -0.51 44.89
N GLN A 7 -9.30 -1.20 45.30
CA GLN A 7 -7.93 -0.68 45.20
C GLN A 7 -7.31 -1.19 43.91
N GLN A 8 -6.83 -0.28 43.07
CA GLN A 8 -6.10 -0.63 41.85
C GLN A 8 -4.72 -1.18 42.23
N VAL A 9 -4.40 -2.40 41.77
CA VAL A 9 -3.15 -3.11 42.09
C VAL A 9 -2.19 -3.13 40.90
N LEU A 10 -2.71 -3.17 39.66
CA LEU A 10 -1.93 -3.19 38.44
C LEU A 10 -2.72 -2.51 37.31
N GLN A 11 -2.02 -1.75 36.47
CA GLN A 11 -2.51 -1.28 35.17
C GLN A 11 -1.58 -1.82 34.09
N VAL A 12 -2.18 -2.38 33.04
CA VAL A 12 -1.45 -2.89 31.88
C VAL A 12 -1.97 -2.14 30.67
N ASP A 13 -1.08 -1.41 30.01
CA ASP A 13 -1.39 -0.79 28.73
C ASP A 13 -0.99 -1.77 27.62
N LEU A 14 -1.96 -2.10 26.76
CA LEU A 14 -1.80 -3.08 25.69
C LEU A 14 -1.71 -2.34 24.36
N GLU A 15 -0.58 -2.45 23.67
CA GLU A 15 -0.41 -1.97 22.30
C GLU A 15 -0.44 -3.16 21.33
N MET A 16 -1.19 -3.02 20.23
CA MET A 16 -1.32 -4.09 19.25
C MET A 16 -0.57 -3.74 17.96
N ASN A 17 0.39 -4.58 17.57
CA ASN A 17 1.28 -4.35 16.44
C ASN A 17 0.78 -4.90 15.09
N ALA A 18 -0.46 -5.36 14.99
CA ALA A 18 -1.00 -5.88 13.73
C ALA A 18 -2.50 -5.68 13.62
N LEU A 19 -2.93 -5.10 12.49
CA LEU A 19 -4.30 -5.16 12.01
C LEU A 19 -4.58 -6.60 11.57
N LEU A 20 -4.89 -7.47 12.52
CA LEU A 20 -5.43 -8.79 12.19
C LEU A 20 -6.78 -8.60 11.48
N GLY A 21 -7.13 -9.57 10.63
CA GLY A 21 -8.40 -9.62 9.88
C GLY A 21 -9.65 -9.55 10.77
N PRO A 22 -10.84 -9.92 10.28
CA PRO A 22 -12.15 -9.54 10.85
C PRO A 22 -12.49 -10.12 12.25
N GLN A 23 -11.53 -10.58 13.04
CA GLN A 23 -11.73 -11.05 14.41
C GLN A 23 -11.48 -9.91 15.42
N TRP A 24 -12.58 -9.30 15.84
CA TRP A 24 -12.69 -8.15 16.75
C TRP A 24 -12.55 -8.50 18.25
N SER A 25 -11.82 -9.57 18.59
CA SER A 25 -11.58 -9.98 19.97
C SER A 25 -10.31 -10.82 20.12
N GLN A 26 -9.57 -10.62 21.21
CA GLN A 26 -8.42 -11.43 21.59
C GLN A 26 -8.64 -12.03 22.98
N GLU A 27 -8.36 -13.32 23.13
CA GLU A 27 -8.35 -13.97 24.44
C GLU A 27 -6.99 -13.74 25.09
N VAL A 28 -7.01 -13.14 26.28
CA VAL A 28 -5.80 -12.95 27.09
C VAL A 28 -5.95 -13.73 28.39
N THR A 29 -4.97 -14.57 28.67
CA THR A 29 -4.91 -15.38 29.88
C THR A 29 -4.00 -14.72 30.90
N TRP A 30 -4.50 -14.56 32.12
CA TRP A 30 -3.81 -13.92 33.22
C TRP A 30 -3.52 -14.92 34.33
N GLN A 31 -2.35 -14.78 34.95
CA GLN A 31 -1.95 -15.56 36.11
C GLN A 31 -1.19 -14.66 37.07
N LEU A 32 -1.47 -14.80 38.37
CA LEU A 32 -0.87 -13.98 39.41
C LEU A 32 -0.04 -14.84 40.36
N GLU A 33 1.17 -14.38 40.63
CA GLU A 33 2.10 -15.01 41.56
C GLU A 33 2.46 -14.01 42.68
N TYR A 34 2.33 -14.46 43.92
CA TYR A 34 2.70 -13.68 45.10
C TYR A 34 3.92 -14.31 45.78
N PRO A 35 4.86 -13.51 46.31
CA PRO A 35 6.11 -14.02 46.90
C PRO A 35 5.93 -15.04 48.06
N SER A 36 4.75 -15.08 48.67
CA SER A 36 4.43 -15.89 49.84
C SER A 36 3.19 -16.79 49.68
N GLN A 37 2.68 -16.97 48.46
CA GLN A 37 1.45 -17.74 48.19
C GLN A 37 1.53 -18.59 46.92
N THR A 38 0.70 -19.64 46.86
CA THR A 38 0.55 -20.50 45.68
C THR A 38 -0.03 -19.73 44.51
N VAL A 39 0.49 -20.01 43.30
CA VAL A 39 0.07 -19.39 42.03
C VAL A 39 -1.45 -19.49 41.84
N THR A 40 -2.08 -18.39 41.42
CA THR A 40 -3.53 -18.37 41.17
C THR A 40 -3.88 -19.20 39.93
N PRO A 41 -5.12 -19.73 39.83
CA PRO A 41 -5.59 -20.32 38.58
C PRO A 41 -5.53 -19.28 37.44
N GLU A 42 -5.30 -19.77 36.24
CA GLU A 42 -5.37 -18.95 35.03
C GLU A 42 -6.80 -18.43 34.82
N VAL A 43 -6.91 -17.13 34.55
CA VAL A 43 -8.17 -16.47 34.23
C VAL A 43 -8.10 -15.93 32.82
N THR A 44 -8.96 -16.42 31.95
CA THR A 44 -9.07 -15.91 30.57
C THR A 44 -10.06 -14.76 30.52
N THR A 45 -9.64 -13.63 29.97
CA THR A 45 -10.51 -12.49 29.66
C THR A 45 -10.58 -12.30 28.16
N LEU A 46 -11.78 -12.05 27.66
CA LEU A 46 -11.98 -11.65 26.28
C LEU A 46 -11.79 -10.14 26.17
N ILE A 47 -10.77 -9.71 25.46
CA ILE A 47 -10.54 -8.31 25.13
C ILE A 47 -11.24 -8.01 23.81
N HIS A 48 -12.28 -7.18 23.89
CA HIS A 48 -12.95 -6.67 22.70
C HIS A 48 -12.19 -5.49 22.13
N LEU A 49 -11.87 -5.57 20.85
CA LEU A 49 -11.23 -4.47 20.14
C LEU A 49 -12.32 -3.52 19.65
N ALA A 50 -12.26 -2.26 20.08
CA ALA A 50 -13.09 -1.23 19.52
C ALA A 50 -12.57 -0.87 18.12
N GLN A 51 -13.47 -0.75 17.16
CA GLN A 51 -13.14 -0.23 15.85
C GLN A 51 -12.62 1.21 16.02
N GLN A 52 -11.39 1.47 15.56
CA GLN A 52 -10.88 2.83 15.54
C GLN A 52 -11.88 3.69 14.77
N HIS A 53 -12.31 4.81 15.36
CA HIS A 53 -13.09 5.79 14.63
C HIS A 53 -12.17 6.39 13.57
N LEU A 54 -12.23 5.85 12.35
CA LEU A 54 -11.45 6.36 11.23
C LEU A 54 -12.15 7.60 10.68
N GLY A 55 -11.42 8.70 10.60
CA GLY A 55 -11.86 9.94 9.98
C GLY A 55 -11.75 9.90 8.45
N GLY A 56 -10.77 9.17 7.91
CA GLY A 56 -10.59 9.03 6.46
C GLY A 56 -9.36 8.20 6.08
N ILE A 57 -9.24 7.89 4.80
CA ILE A 57 -8.02 7.34 4.21
C ILE A 57 -7.55 8.25 3.07
N VAL A 58 -6.24 8.29 2.84
CA VAL A 58 -5.60 9.06 1.78
C VAL A 58 -4.59 8.18 1.07
N ALA A 59 -4.71 8.10 -0.26
CA ALA A 59 -3.73 7.46 -1.13
C ALA A 59 -2.77 8.53 -1.67
N LEU A 60 -1.47 8.33 -1.44
CA LEU A 60 -0.39 9.24 -1.78
C LEU A 60 0.53 8.58 -2.80
N ALA A 61 0.95 9.34 -3.81
CA ALA A 61 2.01 8.93 -4.74
C ALA A 61 3.06 10.03 -4.79
N MET A 62 4.33 9.65 -4.95
CA MET A 62 5.42 10.63 -5.11
C MET A 62 5.27 11.42 -6.40
N ASP A 63 4.85 10.75 -7.47
CA ASP A 63 4.59 11.34 -8.78
C ASP A 63 3.18 10.95 -9.25
N THR A 64 2.47 11.88 -9.85
CA THR A 64 1.15 11.64 -10.44
C THR A 64 1.21 11.59 -11.96
N GLU A 65 2.40 11.56 -12.56
CA GLU A 65 2.61 11.44 -13.99
C GLU A 65 3.47 10.24 -14.30
N LEU A 66 3.03 9.42 -15.25
CA LEU A 66 3.68 8.16 -15.58
C LEU A 66 3.78 8.00 -17.10
N LEU A 67 5.00 7.89 -17.62
CA LEU A 67 5.27 7.73 -19.04
C LEU A 67 5.52 6.25 -19.36
N ASN A 68 4.68 5.68 -20.23
CA ASN A 68 4.81 4.29 -20.67
C ASN A 68 5.91 4.14 -21.74
N THR A 69 7.16 4.03 -21.30
CA THR A 69 8.30 3.66 -22.15
C THR A 69 8.44 2.15 -22.32
N ALA A 70 7.65 1.34 -21.61
CA ALA A 70 7.76 -0.12 -21.61
C ALA A 70 7.43 -0.71 -22.99
N VAL A 71 6.53 -0.09 -23.74
CA VAL A 71 6.21 -0.44 -25.14
C VAL A 71 7.44 -0.44 -26.05
N LEU A 72 8.43 0.42 -25.77
CA LEU A 72 9.63 0.58 -26.60
C LEU A 72 10.85 -0.15 -26.03
N THR A 73 10.92 -0.23 -24.70
CA THR A 73 12.11 -0.70 -23.98
C THR A 73 11.94 -2.12 -23.42
N GLY A 74 10.72 -2.63 -23.34
CA GLY A 74 10.37 -3.88 -22.66
C GLY A 74 10.53 -3.82 -21.13
N ARG A 75 10.77 -2.64 -20.55
CA ARG A 75 10.97 -2.45 -19.10
C ARG A 75 9.80 -1.69 -18.49
N SER A 76 9.19 -2.25 -17.45
CA SER A 76 8.10 -1.61 -16.73
C SER A 76 8.55 -0.31 -16.05
N VAL A 77 7.61 0.62 -15.93
CA VAL A 77 7.79 1.88 -15.19
C VAL A 77 6.80 1.87 -14.04
N ALA A 78 7.29 2.10 -12.83
CA ALA A 78 6.49 2.04 -11.60
C ALA A 78 6.70 3.28 -10.73
N VAL A 79 5.65 3.69 -10.04
CA VAL A 79 5.65 4.79 -9.07
C VAL A 79 5.15 4.27 -7.72
N PRO A 80 5.89 4.48 -6.62
CA PRO A 80 5.46 4.06 -5.28
C PRO A 80 4.19 4.77 -4.84
N VAL A 81 3.32 4.02 -4.17
CA VAL A 81 2.08 4.49 -3.56
C VAL A 81 2.06 4.14 -2.07
N LYS A 82 1.50 5.04 -1.27
CA LYS A 82 1.29 4.83 0.16
C LYS A 82 -0.14 5.16 0.54
N VAL A 83 -0.79 4.27 1.27
CA VAL A 83 -2.14 4.50 1.78
C VAL A 83 -2.06 4.71 3.29
N VAL A 84 -2.55 5.85 3.75
CA VAL A 84 -2.58 6.20 5.18
C VAL A 84 -4.01 6.37 5.65
N ALA A 85 -4.28 5.90 6.86
CA ALA A 85 -5.53 6.12 7.57
C ALA A 85 -5.32 7.22 8.63
N VAL A 86 -6.33 8.09 8.75
CA VAL A 86 -6.37 9.13 9.78
C VAL A 86 -7.51 8.81 10.74
N ALA A 87 -7.18 8.58 12.01
CA ALA A 87 -8.15 8.35 13.07
C ALA A 87 -8.75 9.68 13.57
N ALA A 88 -9.90 9.60 14.26
CA ALA A 88 -10.63 10.76 14.75
C ALA A 88 -9.87 11.57 15.82
N ASP A 89 -8.91 10.95 16.49
CA ASP A 89 -7.97 11.58 17.43
C ASP A 89 -6.77 12.24 16.72
N GLY A 90 -6.69 12.13 15.39
CA GLY A 90 -5.60 12.66 14.57
C GLY A 90 -4.41 11.73 14.41
N ALA A 91 -4.44 10.51 14.96
CA ALA A 91 -3.38 9.53 14.73
C ALA A 91 -3.35 9.11 13.26
N VAL A 92 -2.14 8.94 12.71
CA VAL A 92 -1.92 8.54 11.31
C VAL A 92 -1.23 7.18 11.29
N ALA A 93 -1.82 6.22 10.57
CA ALA A 93 -1.31 4.87 10.43
C ALA A 93 -1.11 4.51 8.95
N ASP A 94 -0.05 3.75 8.66
CA ASP A 94 0.17 3.15 7.34
C ASP A 94 -0.71 1.90 7.20
N VAL A 95 -1.56 1.87 6.18
CA VAL A 95 -2.50 0.78 5.92
C VAL A 95 -2.31 0.19 4.52
N THR A 96 -1.19 0.49 3.86
CA THR A 96 -0.94 0.15 2.45
C THR A 96 -1.14 -1.34 2.17
N GLU A 97 -0.49 -2.22 2.93
CA GLU A 97 -0.59 -3.68 2.75
C GLU A 97 -1.94 -4.28 3.18
N SER A 98 -2.74 -3.53 3.93
CA SER A 98 -4.06 -3.94 4.40
C SER A 98 -5.21 -3.36 3.57
N ALA A 99 -4.90 -2.48 2.61
CA ALA A 99 -5.89 -1.87 1.73
C ALA A 99 -6.11 -2.75 0.49
N GLU A 100 -7.34 -2.71 -0.03
CA GLU A 100 -7.64 -3.23 -1.36
C GLU A 100 -7.51 -2.09 -2.38
N CYS A 101 -6.87 -2.34 -3.51
CA CYS A 101 -6.71 -1.35 -4.57
C CYS A 101 -7.10 -1.91 -5.93
N ARG A 102 -7.69 -1.05 -6.77
CA ARG A 102 -8.11 -1.41 -8.13
C ARG A 102 -7.94 -0.24 -9.08
N ALA A 103 -7.43 -0.50 -10.27
CA ALA A 103 -7.47 0.47 -11.35
C ALA A 103 -8.86 0.51 -12.00
N THR A 104 -9.36 1.71 -12.33
CA THR A 104 -10.62 1.81 -13.07
C THR A 104 -10.50 1.37 -14.52
N ASP A 105 -9.28 1.41 -15.07
CA ASP A 105 -8.98 1.04 -16.45
C ASP A 105 -7.57 0.42 -16.54
N GLU A 106 -7.51 -0.91 -16.50
CA GLU A 106 -6.25 -1.66 -16.59
C GLU A 106 -5.57 -1.56 -17.97
N HIS A 107 -6.27 -1.05 -18.99
CA HIS A 107 -5.67 -0.76 -20.29
C HIS A 107 -4.86 0.54 -20.31
N VAL A 108 -4.85 1.28 -19.20
CA VAL A 108 -4.15 2.56 -19.01
C VAL A 108 -3.11 2.46 -17.90
N ILE A 109 -3.45 1.88 -16.75
CA ILE A 109 -2.56 1.78 -15.59
C ILE A 109 -2.92 0.55 -14.76
N LYS A 110 -1.92 -0.05 -14.12
CA LYS A 110 -2.09 -1.16 -13.19
C LYS A 110 -1.62 -0.76 -11.79
N VAL A 111 -2.10 -1.50 -10.81
CA VAL A 111 -1.68 -1.37 -9.41
C VAL A 111 -1.19 -2.73 -8.91
N SER A 112 -0.15 -2.73 -8.10
CA SER A 112 0.38 -3.93 -7.44
C SER A 112 -0.67 -4.57 -6.54
N GLU A 113 -0.62 -5.89 -6.36
CA GLU A 113 -1.53 -6.61 -5.45
C GLU A 113 -1.44 -6.11 -4.00
N ARG A 114 -0.26 -5.61 -3.58
CA ARG A 114 -0.02 -5.05 -2.23
C ARG A 114 -0.27 -3.55 -2.12
N CYS A 115 -0.75 -2.92 -3.19
CA CYS A 115 -1.06 -1.50 -3.26
C CYS A 115 0.11 -0.54 -2.97
N ASP A 116 1.36 -1.02 -3.04
CA ASP A 116 2.59 -0.30 -2.73
C ASP A 116 3.20 0.41 -3.95
N PHE A 117 2.78 0.07 -5.17
CA PHE A 117 3.13 0.82 -6.37
C PHE A 117 2.09 0.70 -7.49
N VAL A 118 2.10 1.68 -8.39
CA VAL A 118 1.34 1.68 -9.63
C VAL A 118 2.30 1.60 -10.79
N TYR A 119 1.92 0.96 -11.88
CA TYR A 119 2.87 0.69 -12.95
C TYR A 119 2.20 0.57 -14.32
N VAL A 120 3.07 0.65 -15.33
CA VAL A 120 2.78 0.24 -16.71
C VAL A 120 3.86 -0.73 -17.15
N ASP A 121 3.47 -1.78 -17.87
CA ASP A 121 4.37 -2.84 -18.33
C ASP A 121 4.47 -2.95 -19.86
N GLY A 122 3.77 -2.08 -20.58
CA GLY A 122 3.78 -2.02 -22.04
C GLY A 122 2.65 -2.82 -22.68
N SER A 123 1.81 -3.49 -21.89
CA SER A 123 0.56 -4.10 -22.36
C SER A 123 -0.60 -3.09 -22.45
N GLU A 124 -0.43 -1.88 -21.89
CA GLU A 124 -1.43 -0.82 -21.93
C GLU A 124 -1.61 -0.30 -23.37
N THR A 125 -2.86 -0.11 -23.78
CA THR A 125 -3.19 0.23 -25.18
C THR A 125 -3.32 1.73 -25.43
N ARG A 126 -3.46 2.53 -24.36
CA ARG A 126 -3.68 3.98 -24.43
C ARG A 126 -3.22 4.68 -23.16
N GLY A 127 -3.00 5.98 -23.27
CA GLY A 127 -2.80 6.87 -22.12
C GLY A 127 -4.12 7.51 -21.66
N SER A 128 -4.09 8.20 -20.52
CA SER A 128 -5.19 9.00 -19.99
C SER A 128 -4.64 10.15 -19.13
N GLY A 129 -5.10 11.37 -19.36
CA GLY A 129 -4.77 12.51 -18.49
C GLY A 129 -5.47 12.47 -17.12
N ARG A 130 -6.31 11.47 -16.87
CA ARG A 130 -7.01 11.27 -15.59
C ARG A 130 -7.37 9.80 -15.40
N ALA A 131 -6.36 8.95 -15.26
CA ALA A 131 -6.55 7.59 -14.78
C ALA A 131 -6.91 7.64 -13.29
N VAL A 132 -7.83 6.79 -12.85
CA VAL A 132 -8.28 6.72 -11.45
C VAL A 132 -7.96 5.35 -10.88
N LEU A 133 -7.42 5.35 -9.66
CA LEU A 133 -7.17 4.16 -8.87
C LEU A 133 -8.00 4.28 -7.60
N ASN A 134 -8.79 3.27 -7.30
CA ASN A 134 -9.60 3.20 -6.10
C ASN A 134 -8.84 2.42 -5.03
N PHE A 135 -8.82 2.96 -3.82
CA PHE A 135 -8.28 2.31 -2.62
C PHE A 135 -9.39 2.20 -1.61
N THR A 136 -9.55 1.04 -1.01
CA THR A 136 -10.57 0.74 -0.01
C THR A 136 -9.94 0.10 1.21
N TYR A 137 -10.29 0.61 2.39
CA TYR A 137 -9.83 0.07 3.65
C TYR A 137 -10.97 0.17 4.67
N SER A 138 -11.40 -0.96 5.22
CA SER A 138 -12.61 -1.06 6.03
C SER A 138 -13.83 -0.51 5.28
N TYR A 139 -14.53 0.48 5.83
CA TYR A 139 -15.69 1.15 5.21
C TYR A 139 -15.32 2.41 4.40
N LEU A 140 -14.04 2.77 4.35
CA LEU A 140 -13.56 3.99 3.70
C LEU A 140 -13.03 3.70 2.30
N SER A 141 -13.21 4.67 1.41
CA SER A 141 -12.63 4.65 0.06
C SER A 141 -11.95 5.97 -0.27
N ALA A 142 -10.87 5.88 -1.03
CA ALA A 142 -10.16 7.02 -1.58
C ALA A 142 -9.79 6.77 -3.04
N GLN A 143 -9.58 7.86 -3.77
CA GLN A 143 -9.18 7.83 -5.17
C GLN A 143 -7.84 8.54 -5.36
N LEU A 144 -6.93 7.88 -6.06
CA LEU A 144 -5.72 8.49 -6.58
C LEU A 144 -5.90 8.76 -8.07
N ARG A 145 -5.56 9.97 -8.52
CA ARG A 145 -5.58 10.36 -9.93
C ARG A 145 -4.17 10.42 -10.47
N VAL A 146 -3.95 9.78 -11.61
CA VAL A 146 -2.65 9.69 -12.27
C VAL A 146 -2.81 10.03 -13.75
N SER A 147 -1.88 10.79 -14.31
CA SER A 147 -1.76 11.04 -15.73
C SER A 147 -0.84 10.00 -16.34
N VAL A 148 -1.34 9.19 -17.26
CA VAL A 148 -0.55 8.22 -18.01
C VAL A 148 -0.35 8.67 -19.44
N TRP A 149 0.90 8.79 -19.84
CA TRP A 149 1.32 9.15 -21.18
C TRP A 149 1.77 7.89 -21.93
N ALA A 150 1.16 7.63 -23.08
CA ALA A 150 1.53 6.51 -23.93
C ALA A 150 2.00 7.01 -25.31
N PRO A 151 3.09 6.46 -25.87
CA PRO A 151 3.53 6.80 -27.21
C PRO A 151 2.50 6.32 -28.24
N ARG A 152 2.29 7.12 -29.29
CA ARG A 152 1.49 6.68 -30.44
C ARG A 152 2.35 5.82 -31.36
N LEU A 153 1.94 4.58 -31.60
CA LEU A 153 2.59 3.67 -32.53
C LEU A 153 1.94 3.70 -33.92
N PRO A 154 2.71 3.45 -35.00
CA PRO A 154 4.16 3.27 -35.02
C PRO A 154 4.91 4.60 -34.83
N LEU A 155 6.05 4.56 -34.13
CA LEU A 155 6.90 5.74 -33.98
C LEU A 155 7.53 6.12 -35.32
N ARG A 156 7.62 7.42 -35.61
CA ARG A 156 8.43 7.96 -36.70
C ARG A 156 9.75 8.48 -36.14
N ILE A 157 10.83 7.76 -36.39
CA ILE A 157 12.18 8.16 -35.97
C ILE A 157 12.81 8.94 -37.12
N GLN A 158 13.28 10.16 -36.85
CA GLN A 158 14.07 10.96 -37.79
C GLN A 158 15.51 10.98 -37.29
N VAL A 159 16.44 10.59 -38.15
CA VAL A 159 17.89 10.60 -37.87
C VAL A 159 18.53 11.62 -38.79
N SER A 160 19.48 12.39 -38.27
CA SER A 160 20.20 13.43 -39.03
C SER A 160 21.03 12.85 -40.18
N ASP A 161 21.56 11.64 -39.99
CA ASP A 161 22.29 10.89 -41.01
C ASP A 161 21.66 9.49 -41.14
N PRO A 162 20.87 9.22 -42.19
CA PRO A 162 20.32 7.90 -42.44
C PRO A 162 21.33 6.94 -43.09
N GLU A 163 22.50 7.42 -43.50
CA GLU A 163 23.53 6.60 -44.13
C GLU A 163 24.46 5.98 -43.06
N LEU A 164 24.54 4.65 -43.05
CA LEU A 164 25.45 3.95 -42.16
C LEU A 164 26.90 4.14 -42.63
N ASN A 165 27.67 4.88 -41.83
CA ASN A 165 29.09 5.09 -42.07
C ASN A 165 29.94 4.05 -41.34
N GLN A 166 31.05 3.65 -41.96
CA GLN A 166 31.99 2.71 -41.34
C GLN A 166 32.59 3.32 -40.07
N ILE A 167 32.48 2.61 -38.94
CA ILE A 167 33.15 3.00 -37.71
C ILE A 167 34.66 2.90 -37.95
N LYS A 168 35.35 4.05 -37.92
CA LYS A 168 36.79 4.13 -38.17
C LYS A 168 37.54 3.16 -37.25
N GLY A 169 38.26 2.21 -37.84
CA GLY A 169 39.04 1.20 -37.11
C GLY A 169 38.31 -0.09 -36.77
N TRP A 170 37.02 -0.23 -37.12
CA TRP A 170 36.29 -1.49 -36.93
C TRP A 170 36.72 -2.55 -37.96
N ARG A 171 37.25 -3.67 -37.49
CA ARG A 171 37.61 -4.83 -38.32
C ARG A 171 36.53 -5.91 -38.18
N VAL A 172 35.98 -6.35 -39.29
CA VAL A 172 35.03 -7.47 -39.33
C VAL A 172 35.81 -8.78 -39.13
N PRO A 173 35.45 -9.65 -38.16
CA PRO A 173 36.07 -10.96 -38.03
C PRO A 173 35.84 -11.78 -39.30
N LEU A 174 36.90 -12.39 -39.83
CA LEU A 174 36.80 -13.33 -40.94
C LEU A 174 36.32 -14.69 -40.40
N SER A 175 35.30 -15.26 -41.05
CA SER A 175 34.78 -16.62 -40.80
C SER A 175 35.67 -17.70 -41.41
#